data_AF-A0A1S1U3Z7-F1
#
_entry.id   AF-A0A1S1U3Z7-F1
#
_cell.length_a   1.000
_cell.length_b   1.000
_cell.length_c   1.000
_cell.angle_alpha   90.00
_cell.angle_beta   90.00
_cell.angle_gamma   90.00
#
_symmetry.space_group_name_H-M   'P 1'
#
loop_
_entity.id
_entity.type
_entity.pdbx_description
1 polymer ?
#
loop_
_entity_poly.entity_id
_entity_poly.type
_entity_poly.pdbx_seq_one_letter_code
_entity_poly.pdbx_strand_id
1 'polypeptide(L)'
;MRSVGQILESIANPLFLAGRTKVSQIALRDHLREWLYAKSTLLMLVDELQFVSTSQNASTLIMNTISALAELGPPVVYICNYSLAHKLMRRNHEEKDRFLSRVIVMHPPAETDPHWACVVESYLSAATLCFDFTAEQAAPELHRLTGGMYRALKDLLCEACSHAWQGNTKNKVTMNNVRNAYRSDGYTSHRADIESLTRIPTSAQVRSSRPDLVSPFSNAIEGTIATAGPTKIQPKPAEVSPVVKDTFESAISAAGRKVLRELRDASLTVPPERNGGANIKSIRKRAPVTGASLLANLNLIGYGTSSPLDDDTDK
;
A
#
# COMPACT_ATOMS: atom_id res chain seq x y z
N MET A 1 -1.78 1.70 -21.81
CA MET A 1 -0.93 2.60 -21.00
C MET A 1 -1.79 3.81 -20.67
N ARG A 2 -2.01 4.14 -19.38
CA ARG A 2 -2.90 5.25 -19.01
C ARG A 2 -2.23 6.59 -19.33
N SER A 3 -2.92 7.50 -20.00
CA SER A 3 -2.41 8.86 -20.21
C SER A 3 -2.55 9.69 -18.94
N VAL A 4 -1.80 10.79 -18.82
CA VAL A 4 -1.96 11.75 -17.70
C VAL A 4 -3.41 12.22 -17.58
N GLY A 5 -4.08 12.47 -18.71
CA GLY A 5 -5.49 12.85 -18.74
C GLY A 5 -6.39 11.78 -18.11
N GLN A 6 -6.17 10.50 -18.41
CA GLN A 6 -6.95 9.40 -17.81
C GLN A 6 -6.71 9.27 -16.30
N ILE A 7 -5.50 9.59 -15.82
CA ILE A 7 -5.20 9.62 -14.38
C ILE A 7 -5.95 10.77 -13.72
N LEU A 8 -5.91 11.97 -14.30
CA LEU A 8 -6.64 13.13 -13.80
C LEU A 8 -8.16 12.91 -13.82
N GLU A 9 -8.70 12.30 -14.87
CA GLU A 9 -10.11 11.90 -14.96
C GLU A 9 -10.49 10.94 -13.82
N SER A 10 -9.63 9.99 -13.46
CA SER A 10 -9.92 9.05 -12.38
C SER A 10 -10.06 9.69 -10.99
N ILE A 11 -9.52 10.90 -10.81
CA ILE A 11 -9.58 11.66 -9.54
C ILE A 11 -10.67 12.74 -9.60
N ALA A 12 -11.15 13.08 -10.80
CA ALA A 12 -12.15 14.11 -11.00
C ALA A 12 -13.53 13.68 -10.49
N ASN A 13 -14.38 14.66 -10.23
CA ASN A 13 -15.75 14.41 -9.80
C ASN A 13 -16.50 13.61 -10.89
N PRO A 14 -17.09 12.44 -10.57
CA PRO A 14 -17.81 11.63 -11.54
C PRO A 14 -18.99 12.38 -12.19
N LEU A 15 -19.60 13.35 -11.50
CA LEU A 15 -20.68 14.18 -12.05
C LEU A 15 -20.17 15.18 -13.10
N PHE A 16 -18.93 15.64 -12.97
CA PHE A 16 -18.32 16.53 -13.96
C PHE A 16 -17.97 15.78 -15.26
N LEU A 17 -17.65 14.49 -15.13
CA LEU A 17 -17.35 13.61 -16.27
C LEU A 17 -18.63 13.04 -16.90
N ALA A 18 -19.72 12.90 -16.13
CA ALA A 18 -20.99 12.41 -16.62
C ALA A 18 -21.51 13.28 -17.79
N GLY A 19 -21.68 12.66 -18.96
CA GLY A 19 -22.19 13.32 -20.17
C GLY A 19 -21.14 14.05 -21.01
N ARG A 20 -19.85 14.02 -20.65
CA ARG A 20 -18.77 14.63 -21.44
C ARG A 20 -17.86 13.57 -22.05
N THR A 21 -17.90 13.44 -23.37
CA THR A 21 -17.08 12.46 -24.12
C THR A 21 -15.62 12.89 -24.30
N LYS A 22 -15.32 14.19 -24.27
CA LYS A 22 -13.96 14.76 -24.28
C LYS A 22 -13.92 16.04 -23.45
N VAL A 23 -13.13 16.05 -22.37
CA VAL A 23 -12.85 17.25 -21.60
C VAL A 23 -11.43 17.73 -21.96
N SER A 24 -11.25 19.02 -22.19
CA SER A 24 -9.90 19.57 -22.41
C SER A 24 -9.06 19.44 -21.12
N GLN A 25 -7.76 19.19 -21.25
CA GLN A 25 -6.92 19.03 -20.06
C GLN A 25 -6.87 20.28 -19.18
N ILE A 26 -6.99 21.47 -19.78
CA ILE A 26 -7.05 22.74 -19.05
C ILE A 26 -8.32 22.78 -18.19
N ALA A 27 -9.49 22.55 -18.80
CA ALA A 27 -10.76 22.55 -18.07
C ALA A 27 -10.82 21.45 -16.99
N LEU A 28 -10.20 20.29 -17.25
CA LEU A 28 -10.11 19.21 -16.28
C LEU A 28 -9.24 19.61 -15.08
N ARG A 29 -8.08 20.25 -15.31
CA ARG A 29 -7.19 20.73 -14.25
C ARG A 29 -7.82 21.82 -13.41
N ASP A 30 -8.49 22.78 -14.04
CA ASP A 30 -9.17 23.87 -13.33
C ASP A 30 -10.32 23.31 -12.48
N HIS A 31 -11.11 22.39 -13.03
CA HIS A 31 -12.14 21.70 -12.25
C HIS A 31 -11.56 20.90 -11.08
N LEU A 32 -10.48 20.15 -11.30
CA LEU A 32 -9.82 19.38 -10.24
C LEU A 32 -9.30 20.29 -9.14
N ARG A 33 -8.71 21.43 -9.50
CA ARG A 33 -8.28 22.44 -8.53
C ARG A 33 -9.47 22.89 -7.68
N GLU A 34 -10.55 23.36 -8.30
CA GLU A 34 -11.76 23.80 -7.59
C GLU A 34 -12.35 22.67 -6.73
N TRP A 35 -12.35 21.45 -7.23
CA TRP A 35 -12.86 20.27 -6.54
C TRP A 35 -12.04 19.93 -5.29
N LEU A 36 -10.71 19.88 -5.42
CA LEU A 36 -9.80 19.60 -4.31
C LEU A 36 -9.89 20.68 -3.24
N TYR A 37 -10.00 21.96 -3.65
CA TYR A 37 -10.27 23.06 -2.73
C TYR A 37 -11.60 22.88 -2.02
N ALA A 38 -12.71 22.65 -2.76
CA ALA A 38 -14.04 22.44 -2.19
C ALA A 38 -14.11 21.25 -1.22
N LYS A 39 -13.25 20.24 -1.41
CA LYS A 39 -13.10 19.08 -0.53
C LYS A 39 -12.10 19.28 0.61
N SER A 40 -11.51 20.46 0.74
CA SER A 40 -10.48 20.76 1.73
C SER A 40 -9.34 19.73 1.70
N THR A 41 -8.90 19.34 0.50
CA THR A 41 -7.81 18.39 0.35
C THR A 41 -6.48 19.07 0.71
N LEU A 42 -5.85 18.60 1.78
CA LEU A 42 -4.64 19.20 2.34
C LEU A 42 -3.34 18.57 1.81
N LEU A 43 -3.40 17.34 1.28
CA LEU A 43 -2.24 16.57 0.86
C LEU A 43 -2.67 15.51 -0.17
N MET A 44 -1.85 15.33 -1.20
CA MET A 44 -1.97 14.22 -2.14
C MET A 44 -0.81 13.25 -1.92
N LEU A 45 -1.14 11.99 -1.63
CA LEU A 45 -0.18 10.90 -1.55
C LEU A 45 -0.23 10.08 -2.84
N VAL A 46 0.91 9.92 -3.48
CA VAL A 46 1.03 9.21 -4.75
C VAL A 46 1.99 8.05 -4.58
N ASP A 47 1.45 6.84 -4.54
CA ASP A 47 2.22 5.62 -4.39
C ASP A 47 2.28 4.84 -5.70
N GLU A 48 3.25 3.93 -5.81
CA GLU A 48 3.32 2.91 -6.86
C GLU A 48 3.42 3.45 -8.31
N LEU A 49 4.02 4.63 -8.48
CA LEU A 49 4.19 5.28 -9.79
C LEU A 49 5.01 4.44 -10.78
N GLN A 50 5.85 3.52 -10.30
CA GLN A 50 6.57 2.57 -11.13
C GLN A 50 5.66 1.72 -12.04
N PHE A 51 4.40 1.45 -11.65
CA PHE A 51 3.47 0.64 -12.47
C PHE A 51 2.74 1.44 -13.54
N VAL A 52 2.78 2.78 -13.48
CA VAL A 52 2.16 3.63 -14.49
C VAL A 52 2.81 3.42 -15.87
N SER A 53 4.03 2.87 -15.91
CA SER A 53 4.75 2.70 -17.16
C SER A 53 5.74 1.55 -17.17
N THR A 54 5.58 0.69 -18.18
CA THR A 54 6.36 -0.54 -18.40
C THR A 54 7.57 -0.37 -19.33
N SER A 55 7.79 0.81 -19.93
CA SER A 55 8.84 1.03 -20.96
C SER A 55 9.93 2.01 -20.52
N GLN A 56 11.06 2.14 -21.24
CA GLN A 56 12.11 3.12 -20.91
C GLN A 56 11.64 4.60 -20.95
N ASN A 57 10.62 4.91 -21.77
CA ASN A 57 9.95 6.23 -21.81
C ASN A 57 9.02 6.50 -20.62
N ALA A 58 8.92 5.53 -19.71
CA ALA A 58 8.19 5.56 -18.44
C ALA A 58 8.36 6.81 -17.61
N SER A 59 9.62 7.21 -17.46
CA SER A 59 10.00 8.26 -16.53
C SER A 59 9.35 9.59 -16.94
N THR A 60 9.21 9.88 -18.23
CA THR A 60 8.53 11.09 -18.70
C THR A 60 7.03 11.10 -18.36
N LEU A 61 6.34 9.96 -18.46
CA LEU A 61 4.92 9.87 -18.09
C LEU A 61 4.72 10.05 -16.58
N ILE A 62 5.56 9.40 -15.76
CA ILE A 62 5.54 9.55 -14.30
C ILE A 62 5.75 11.02 -13.92
N MET A 63 6.72 11.69 -14.53
CA MET A 63 7.03 13.09 -14.28
C MET A 63 5.92 14.02 -14.69
N ASN A 64 5.37 13.84 -15.89
CA ASN A 64 4.22 14.62 -16.35
C ASN A 64 3.01 14.43 -15.43
N THR A 65 2.84 13.23 -14.86
CA THR A 65 1.79 12.95 -13.87
C THR A 65 2.07 13.68 -12.57
N ILE A 66 3.27 13.57 -11.98
CA ILE A 66 3.62 14.26 -10.74
C ILE A 66 3.53 15.78 -10.93
N SER A 67 4.05 16.33 -12.03
CA SER A 67 3.94 17.76 -12.37
C SER A 67 2.49 18.20 -12.49
N ALA A 68 1.67 17.43 -13.18
CA ALA A 68 0.24 17.74 -13.32
C ALA A 68 -0.47 17.76 -11.97
N LEU A 69 -0.15 16.82 -11.07
CA LEU A 69 -0.70 16.78 -9.72
C LEU A 69 -0.19 17.96 -8.86
N ALA A 70 1.10 18.29 -8.95
CA ALA A 70 1.69 19.41 -8.22
C ALA A 70 1.08 20.77 -8.64
N GLU A 71 0.58 20.89 -9.87
CA GLU A 71 -0.11 22.07 -10.40
C GLU A 71 -1.57 22.20 -9.94
N LEU A 72 -2.12 21.20 -9.23
CA LEU A 72 -3.51 21.21 -8.74
C LEU A 72 -3.70 22.01 -7.44
N GLY A 73 -2.62 22.38 -6.75
CA GLY A 73 -2.67 23.21 -5.54
C GLY A 73 -2.20 22.49 -4.27
N PRO A 74 -2.83 21.37 -3.86
CA PRO A 74 -2.39 20.65 -2.66
C PRO A 74 -0.94 20.14 -2.80
N PRO A 75 -0.15 20.14 -1.70
CA PRO A 75 1.15 19.49 -1.67
C PRO A 75 1.07 18.03 -2.13
N VAL A 76 2.06 17.60 -2.92
CA VAL A 76 2.18 16.24 -3.41
C VAL A 76 3.36 15.57 -2.72
N VAL A 77 3.11 14.44 -2.06
CA VAL A 77 4.15 13.52 -1.60
C VAL A 77 4.03 12.27 -2.45
N TYR A 78 5.11 11.90 -3.12
CA TYR A 78 5.15 10.69 -3.91
C TYR A 78 6.18 9.71 -3.35
N ILE A 79 5.83 8.43 -3.38
CA ILE A 79 6.67 7.34 -2.91
C ILE A 79 7.30 6.70 -4.14
N CYS A 80 8.61 6.49 -4.09
CA CYS A 80 9.34 5.85 -5.18
C CYS A 80 10.31 4.80 -4.64
N ASN A 81 10.45 3.70 -5.38
CA ASN A 81 11.54 2.76 -5.16
C ASN A 81 12.85 3.31 -5.72
N TYR A 82 13.98 2.70 -5.33
CA TYR A 82 15.29 3.15 -5.80
C TYR A 82 15.45 3.04 -7.32
N SER A 83 14.79 2.07 -7.97
CA SER A 83 14.84 1.96 -9.43
C SER A 83 14.28 3.21 -10.15
N LEU A 84 13.21 3.80 -9.61
CA LEU A 84 12.65 5.05 -10.12
C LEU A 84 13.53 6.23 -9.72
N ALA A 85 14.02 6.27 -8.48
CA ALA A 85 14.93 7.32 -8.02
C ALA A 85 16.21 7.42 -8.89
N HIS A 86 16.82 6.29 -9.29
CA HIS A 86 17.95 6.26 -10.23
C HIS A 86 17.59 6.85 -11.60
N LYS A 87 16.37 6.60 -12.09
CA LYS A 87 15.90 7.18 -13.36
C LYS A 87 15.71 8.69 -13.24
N LEU A 88 15.20 9.17 -12.11
CA LEU A 88 15.03 10.60 -11.84
C LEU A 88 16.38 11.31 -11.71
N MET A 89 17.36 10.69 -11.04
CA MET A 89 18.71 11.22 -10.86
C MET A 89 19.54 11.38 -12.15
N ARG A 90 19.16 10.71 -13.24
CA ARG A 90 19.84 10.84 -14.54
C ARG A 90 19.31 11.97 -15.43
N ARG A 91 18.27 12.67 -14.98
CA ARG A 91 17.61 13.74 -15.76
C ARG A 91 18.40 15.06 -15.75
N ASN A 92 17.88 16.07 -16.44
CA ASN A 92 18.47 17.41 -16.42
C ASN A 92 18.35 18.03 -15.01
N HIS A 93 19.10 19.10 -14.76
CA HIS A 93 19.16 19.71 -13.44
C HIS A 93 17.81 20.29 -13.00
N GLU A 94 17.09 20.94 -13.92
CA GLU A 94 15.78 21.56 -13.67
C GLU A 94 14.74 20.55 -13.17
N GLU A 95 14.66 19.37 -13.80
CA GLU A 95 13.76 18.32 -13.33
C GLU A 95 14.22 17.78 -11.98
N LYS A 96 15.51 17.53 -11.78
CA LYS A 96 16.00 17.06 -10.46
C LYS A 96 15.62 18.02 -9.34
N ASP A 97 15.75 19.32 -9.55
CA ASP A 97 15.39 20.30 -8.52
C ASP A 97 13.88 20.32 -8.26
N ARG A 98 13.06 20.14 -9.29
CA ARG A 98 11.60 20.07 -9.15
C ARG A 98 11.14 18.84 -8.37
N PHE A 99 11.75 17.68 -8.61
CA PHE A 99 11.26 16.40 -8.06
C PHE A 99 12.06 15.90 -6.86
N LEU A 100 13.36 16.15 -6.80
CA LEU A 100 14.30 15.61 -5.81
C LEU A 100 14.84 16.69 -4.85
N SER A 101 14.22 17.87 -4.79
CA SER A 101 14.64 18.93 -3.85
C SER A 101 14.43 18.56 -2.37
N ARG A 102 13.47 17.68 -2.06
CA ARG A 102 13.15 17.24 -0.70
C ARG A 102 12.89 15.74 -0.65
N VAL A 103 13.97 14.97 -0.55
CA VAL A 103 13.93 13.50 -0.49
C VAL A 103 14.07 13.03 0.94
N ILE A 104 13.17 12.15 1.37
CA ILE A 104 13.27 11.39 2.61
C ILE A 104 13.59 9.95 2.23
N VAL A 105 14.74 9.45 2.66
CA VAL A 105 15.15 8.06 2.42
C VAL A 105 14.69 7.22 3.59
N MET A 106 13.92 6.16 3.30
CA MET A 106 13.49 5.19 4.30
C MET A 106 14.44 3.98 4.30
N HIS A 107 15.03 3.69 5.45
CA HIS A 107 15.89 2.53 5.63
C HIS A 107 15.14 1.43 6.40
N PRO A 108 15.39 0.15 6.12
CA PRO A 108 14.92 -0.92 7.00
C PRO A 108 15.52 -0.74 8.40
N PRO A 109 14.81 -1.16 9.46
CA PRO A 109 15.32 -1.08 10.82
C PRO A 109 16.60 -1.90 10.96
N ALA A 110 17.52 -1.43 11.80
CA ALA A 110 18.72 -2.18 12.14
C ALA A 110 18.37 -3.43 12.98
N GLU A 111 19.27 -4.42 13.03
CA GLU A 111 19.09 -5.63 13.85
C GLU A 111 18.91 -5.29 15.34
N THR A 112 19.58 -4.24 15.80
CA THR A 112 19.54 -3.75 17.19
C THR A 112 18.44 -2.74 17.46
N ASP A 113 17.61 -2.41 16.46
CA ASP A 113 16.53 -1.43 16.63
C ASP A 113 15.41 -2.02 17.51
N PRO A 114 15.05 -1.40 18.65
CA PRO A 114 13.94 -1.85 19.47
C PRO A 114 12.61 -1.93 18.71
N HIS A 115 12.42 -1.10 17.68
CA HIS A 115 11.24 -1.14 16.84
C HIS A 115 11.13 -2.47 16.07
N TRP A 116 12.26 -3.04 15.64
CA TRP A 116 12.26 -4.35 14.97
C TRP A 116 11.71 -5.45 15.88
N ALA A 117 12.16 -5.51 17.14
CA ALA A 117 11.66 -6.47 18.12
C ALA A 117 10.15 -6.31 18.36
N CYS A 118 9.67 -5.06 18.48
CA CYS A 118 8.24 -4.74 18.64
C CYS A 118 7.40 -5.19 17.43
N VAL A 119 7.93 -5.03 16.21
CA VAL A 119 7.28 -5.52 14.99
C VAL A 119 7.22 -7.05 15.02
N VAL A 120 8.32 -7.74 15.32
CA VAL A 120 8.35 -9.21 15.43
C VAL A 120 7.34 -9.68 16.47
N GLU A 121 7.31 -9.06 17.65
CA GLU A 121 6.33 -9.35 18.70
C GLU A 121 4.89 -9.17 18.21
N SER A 122 4.61 -8.11 17.46
CA SER A 122 3.28 -7.87 16.88
C SER A 122 2.85 -8.99 15.92
N TYR A 123 3.77 -9.49 15.09
CA TYR A 123 3.50 -10.63 14.20
C TYR A 123 3.24 -11.93 14.97
N LEU A 124 4.05 -12.24 15.98
CA LEU A 124 3.90 -13.45 16.79
C LEU A 124 2.63 -13.38 17.66
N SER A 125 2.33 -12.21 18.21
CA SER A 125 1.14 -11.95 19.01
C SER A 125 -0.16 -12.08 18.21
N ALA A 126 -0.13 -11.80 16.90
CA ALA A 126 -1.29 -12.03 16.03
C ALA A 126 -1.66 -13.52 15.89
N ALA A 127 -0.72 -14.43 16.15
CA ALA A 127 -0.92 -15.88 16.04
C ALA A 127 -0.15 -16.63 17.15
N THR A 128 -0.41 -16.26 18.42
CA THR A 128 0.31 -16.80 19.60
C THR A 128 0.27 -18.32 19.70
N LEU A 129 -0.81 -18.96 19.26
CA LEU A 129 -0.94 -20.42 19.29
C LEU A 129 -0.12 -21.13 18.21
N CYS A 130 0.38 -20.39 17.21
CA CYS A 130 1.09 -20.95 16.08
C CYS A 130 2.61 -21.04 16.31
N PHE A 131 3.21 -20.17 17.12
CA PHE A 131 4.66 -20.09 17.28
C PHE A 131 5.15 -20.62 18.63
N ASP A 132 6.31 -21.29 18.62
CA ASP A 132 6.95 -21.86 19.82
C ASP A 132 8.28 -21.17 20.15
N PHE A 133 8.32 -19.84 19.98
CA PHE A 133 9.46 -19.01 20.31
C PHE A 133 9.01 -17.57 20.62
N THR A 134 9.82 -16.83 21.35
CA THR A 134 9.53 -15.43 21.71
C THR A 134 10.21 -14.45 20.77
N ALA A 135 9.70 -13.21 20.72
CA ALA A 135 10.22 -12.17 19.84
C ALA A 135 11.66 -11.80 20.19
N GLU A 136 12.01 -11.77 21.48
CA GLU A 136 13.35 -11.40 21.97
C GLU A 136 14.42 -12.38 21.46
N GLN A 137 14.08 -13.68 21.42
CA GLN A 137 14.99 -14.72 20.97
C GLN A 137 15.09 -14.78 19.44
N ALA A 138 13.96 -14.58 18.76
CA ALA A 138 13.88 -14.76 17.31
C ALA A 138 14.24 -13.51 16.51
N ALA A 139 14.08 -12.30 17.05
CA ALA A 139 14.25 -11.05 16.31
C ALA A 139 15.62 -10.92 15.61
N PRO A 140 16.78 -11.20 16.25
CA PRO A 140 18.07 -11.10 15.59
C PRO A 140 18.19 -12.06 14.39
N GLU A 141 17.73 -13.30 14.56
CA GLU A 141 17.78 -14.30 13.49
C GLU A 141 16.82 -13.95 12.35
N LEU A 142 15.59 -13.53 12.68
CA LEU A 142 14.62 -13.08 11.69
C LEU A 142 15.12 -11.85 10.93
N HIS A 143 15.85 -10.94 11.58
CA HIS A 143 16.47 -9.81 10.90
C HIS A 143 17.45 -10.28 9.83
N ARG A 144 18.38 -11.17 10.20
CA ARG A 144 19.37 -11.74 9.26
C ARG A 144 18.72 -12.46 8.09
N LEU A 145 17.64 -13.19 8.32
CA LEU A 145 16.92 -13.94 7.29
C LEU A 145 16.03 -13.08 6.39
N THR A 146 15.76 -11.83 6.76
CA THR A 146 14.80 -10.94 6.04
C THR A 146 15.41 -9.61 5.61
N GLY A 147 16.62 -9.28 6.06
CA GLY A 147 17.23 -7.97 5.88
C GLY A 147 16.46 -6.82 6.56
N GLY A 148 15.64 -7.13 7.58
CA GLY A 148 14.76 -6.15 8.23
C GLY A 148 13.54 -5.74 7.39
N MET A 149 13.26 -6.42 6.28
CA MET A 149 12.13 -6.09 5.40
C MET A 149 10.83 -6.73 5.91
N TYR A 150 9.83 -5.92 6.26
CA TYR A 150 8.56 -6.41 6.82
C TYR A 150 7.78 -7.36 5.89
N ARG A 151 7.82 -7.11 4.58
CA ARG A 151 7.18 -8.00 3.60
C ARG A 151 7.85 -9.37 3.58
N ALA A 152 9.19 -9.38 3.55
CA ALA A 152 9.98 -10.61 3.58
C ALA A 152 9.80 -11.37 4.90
N LEU A 153 9.66 -10.67 6.03
CA LEU A 153 9.33 -11.26 7.32
C LEU A 153 7.97 -11.95 7.31
N LYS A 154 6.92 -11.24 6.89
CA LYS A 154 5.57 -11.81 6.79
C LYS A 154 5.58 -13.07 5.94
N ASP A 155 6.15 -12.99 4.74
CA ASP A 155 6.15 -14.11 3.79
C ASP A 155 6.96 -15.30 4.34
N LEU A 156 8.09 -15.04 5.03
CA LEU A 156 8.88 -16.08 5.70
C LEU A 156 8.10 -16.80 6.80
N LEU A 157 7.38 -16.06 7.65
CA LEU A 157 6.57 -16.63 8.72
C LEU A 157 5.40 -17.44 8.16
N CYS A 158 4.76 -16.97 7.08
CA CYS A 158 3.72 -17.73 6.39
C CYS A 158 4.26 -19.04 5.80
N GLU A 159 5.42 -19.01 5.14
CA GLU A 159 6.08 -20.23 4.64
C GLU A 159 6.48 -21.19 5.78
N ALA A 160 6.93 -20.65 6.92
CA ALA A 160 7.25 -21.45 8.09
C ALA A 160 6.02 -22.18 8.66
N CYS A 161 4.86 -21.52 8.67
CA CYS A 161 3.59 -22.17 9.00
C CYS A 161 3.26 -23.30 8.02
N SER A 162 3.40 -23.06 6.72
CA SER A 162 3.17 -24.08 5.69
C SER A 162 4.03 -25.32 5.93
N HIS A 163 5.31 -25.16 6.26
CA HIS A 163 6.21 -26.27 6.58
C HIS A 163 5.84 -26.99 7.88
N ALA A 164 5.49 -26.26 8.94
CA ALA A 164 5.12 -26.88 10.22
C ALA A 164 3.82 -27.70 10.12
N TRP A 165 2.91 -27.28 9.24
CA TRP A 165 1.58 -27.86 9.10
C TRP A 165 1.46 -28.92 7.99
N GLN A 166 2.56 -29.26 7.31
CA GLN A 166 2.62 -30.40 6.40
C GLN A 166 2.34 -31.69 7.21
N GLY A 167 1.10 -32.18 7.13
CA GLY A 167 0.62 -33.40 7.79
C GLY A 167 -0.11 -33.18 9.12
N ASN A 168 0.13 -32.09 9.85
CA ASN A 168 -0.61 -31.77 11.08
C ASN A 168 -0.66 -30.25 11.38
N THR A 169 -1.84 -29.66 11.23
CA THR A 169 -2.09 -28.23 11.46
C THR A 169 -2.02 -27.79 12.93
N LYS A 170 -1.91 -28.74 13.88
CA LYS A 170 -1.74 -28.44 15.31
C LYS A 170 -0.27 -28.28 15.72
N ASN A 171 0.67 -28.55 14.81
CA ASN A 171 2.09 -28.37 15.10
C ASN A 171 2.40 -26.89 15.27
N LYS A 172 3.16 -26.57 16.32
CA LYS A 172 3.71 -25.23 16.48
C LYS A 172 4.93 -25.02 15.59
N VAL A 173 5.05 -23.82 15.06
CA VAL A 173 6.16 -23.32 14.27
C VAL A 173 7.32 -23.03 15.21
N THR A 174 8.37 -23.84 15.10
CA THR A 174 9.68 -23.61 15.71
C THR A 174 10.61 -22.83 14.77
N MET A 175 11.71 -22.27 15.30
CA MET A 175 12.75 -21.62 14.46
C MET A 175 13.38 -22.56 13.42
N ASN A 176 13.33 -23.88 13.63
CA ASN A 176 13.78 -24.82 12.62
C ASN A 176 12.87 -24.79 11.37
N ASN A 177 11.57 -24.63 11.56
CA ASN A 177 10.62 -24.45 10.44
C ASN A 177 10.88 -23.14 9.70
N VAL A 178 11.25 -22.08 10.42
CA VAL A 178 11.64 -20.80 9.81
C VAL A 178 12.90 -20.95 8.95
N ARG A 179 13.92 -21.66 9.43
CA ARG A 179 15.13 -21.96 8.64
C ARG A 179 14.83 -22.82 7.41
N ASN A 180 13.92 -23.79 7.54
CA ASN A 180 13.48 -24.60 6.41
C ASN A 180 12.69 -23.78 5.39
N ALA A 181 11.82 -22.87 5.85
CA ALA A 181 11.11 -21.93 5.00
C ALA A 181 12.06 -20.98 4.25
N TYR A 182 13.11 -20.47 4.90
CA TYR A 182 14.13 -19.67 4.21
C TYR A 182 14.82 -20.47 3.09
N ARG A 183 14.98 -21.79 3.28
CA ARG A 183 15.57 -22.70 2.29
C ARG A 183 14.57 -23.13 1.21
N SER A 184 13.28 -22.92 1.40
CA SER A 184 12.23 -23.36 0.49
C SER A 184 12.23 -22.61 -0.83
N ASP A 185 11.61 -23.23 -1.84
CA ASP A 185 11.44 -22.61 -3.15
C ASP A 185 10.52 -21.38 -3.07
N GLY A 186 9.50 -21.42 -2.20
CA GLY A 186 8.55 -20.33 -1.98
C GLY A 186 9.20 -19.03 -1.50
N TYR A 187 10.35 -19.13 -0.80
CA TYR A 187 11.08 -17.97 -0.31
C TYR A 187 12.27 -17.55 -1.19
N THR A 188 12.49 -18.20 -2.34
CA THR A 188 13.71 -18.01 -3.16
C THR A 188 13.89 -16.58 -3.65
N SER A 189 12.80 -15.90 -4.02
CA SER A 189 12.87 -14.51 -4.52
C SER A 189 13.40 -13.55 -3.44
N HIS A 190 12.82 -13.60 -2.24
CA HIS A 190 13.26 -12.75 -1.12
C HIS A 190 14.68 -13.10 -0.71
N ARG A 191 15.00 -14.40 -0.61
CA ARG A 191 16.35 -14.88 -0.31
C ARG A 191 17.39 -14.32 -1.28
N ALA A 192 17.14 -14.37 -2.59
CA ALA A 192 18.07 -13.86 -3.60
C ALA A 192 18.34 -12.36 -3.44
N ASP A 193 17.32 -11.58 -3.08
CA ASP A 193 17.46 -10.14 -2.84
C ASP A 193 18.24 -9.85 -1.56
N ILE A 194 17.98 -10.58 -0.47
CA ILE A 194 18.67 -10.43 0.82
C ILE A 194 20.15 -10.81 0.71
N GLU A 195 20.44 -11.91 0.00
CA GLU A 195 21.83 -12.32 -0.28
C GLU A 195 22.54 -11.28 -1.16
N SER A 196 21.83 -10.67 -2.12
CA SER A 196 22.37 -9.57 -2.92
C SER A 196 22.68 -8.35 -2.04
N LEU A 197 21.75 -7.94 -1.17
CA LEU A 197 21.94 -6.84 -0.21
C LEU A 197 23.16 -7.05 0.66
N THR A 198 23.35 -8.27 1.17
CA THR A 198 24.51 -8.63 2.00
C THR A 198 25.84 -8.52 1.25
N ARG A 199 25.83 -8.72 -0.08
CA ARG A 199 27.05 -8.67 -0.92
C ARG A 199 27.38 -7.27 -1.45
N ILE A 200 26.43 -6.35 -1.51
CA ILE A 200 26.62 -4.98 -2.05
C ILE A 200 27.75 -4.18 -1.37
N PRO A 201 27.94 -4.25 -0.04
CA PRO A 201 29.04 -3.55 0.63
C PRO A 201 30.42 -4.00 0.12
N THR A 202 30.56 -5.31 -0.14
CA THR A 202 31.84 -5.94 -0.46
C THR A 202 32.10 -6.08 -1.97
N SER A 203 31.06 -6.19 -2.80
CA SER A 203 31.17 -6.45 -4.24
C SER A 203 30.64 -5.28 -5.09
N ALA A 204 31.57 -4.60 -5.78
CA ALA A 204 31.22 -3.57 -6.77
C ALA A 204 30.44 -4.15 -7.97
N GLN A 205 30.69 -5.41 -8.34
CA GLN A 205 29.98 -6.08 -9.42
C GLN A 205 28.49 -6.24 -9.09
N VAL A 206 28.16 -6.75 -7.89
CA VAL A 206 26.76 -6.89 -7.45
C VAL A 206 26.07 -5.52 -7.37
N ARG A 207 26.77 -4.51 -6.85
CA ARG A 207 26.29 -3.12 -6.81
C ARG A 207 25.90 -2.58 -8.18
N SER A 208 26.68 -2.92 -9.23
CA SER A 208 26.40 -2.52 -10.61
C SER A 208 25.26 -3.32 -11.25
N SER A 209 25.13 -4.61 -10.90
CA SER A 209 24.12 -5.50 -11.45
C SER A 209 22.73 -5.29 -10.84
N ARG A 210 22.66 -4.84 -9.59
CA ARG A 210 21.42 -4.61 -8.82
C ARG A 210 21.31 -3.15 -8.35
N PRO A 211 21.22 -2.17 -9.27
CA PRO A 211 21.07 -0.77 -8.90
C PRO A 211 19.74 -0.49 -8.18
N ASP A 212 18.75 -1.35 -8.35
CA ASP A 212 17.45 -1.32 -7.66
C ASP A 212 17.55 -1.49 -6.14
N LEU A 213 18.61 -2.13 -5.64
CA LEU A 213 18.84 -2.36 -4.22
C LEU A 213 19.76 -1.32 -3.57
N VAL A 214 20.31 -0.39 -4.37
CA VAL A 214 21.29 0.59 -3.92
C VAL A 214 20.63 1.96 -3.90
N SER A 215 20.68 2.65 -2.76
CA SER A 215 20.19 4.03 -2.67
C SER A 215 21.02 4.93 -3.61
N PRO A 216 20.37 5.73 -4.49
CA PRO A 216 21.07 6.76 -5.28
C PRO A 216 21.43 8.00 -4.44
N PHE A 217 20.91 8.10 -3.22
CA PHE A 217 21.10 9.24 -2.35
C PHE A 217 22.15 8.89 -1.29
N SER A 218 23.40 9.28 -1.55
CA SER A 218 24.51 9.09 -0.61
C SER A 218 24.57 10.16 0.48
N ASN A 219 23.91 11.31 0.27
CA ASN A 219 23.97 12.50 1.13
C ASN A 219 22.58 13.07 1.49
N ALA A 220 21.49 12.35 1.22
CA ALA A 220 20.17 12.85 1.62
C ALA A 220 20.06 12.84 3.14
N ILE A 221 19.41 13.86 3.70
CA ILE A 221 19.10 13.94 5.13
C ILE A 221 18.46 12.61 5.51
N GLU A 222 19.13 11.84 6.37
CA GLU A 222 18.55 10.65 6.96
C GLU A 222 17.25 11.09 7.60
N GLY A 223 16.14 10.64 7.01
CA GLY A 223 14.85 10.76 7.65
C GLY A 223 14.90 9.81 8.82
N THR A 224 15.49 10.25 9.95
CA THR A 224 15.06 9.72 11.23
C THR A 224 13.56 9.96 11.19
N ILE A 225 12.78 8.87 11.10
CA ILE A 225 11.40 8.90 11.53
C ILE A 225 11.54 9.35 12.98
N ALA A 226 11.45 10.66 13.21
CA ALA A 226 11.26 11.17 14.54
C ALA A 226 10.08 10.35 15.02
N THR A 227 10.34 9.49 16.01
CA THR A 227 9.32 8.82 16.78
C THR A 227 8.47 9.95 17.35
N ALA A 228 7.49 10.39 16.56
CA ALA A 228 6.30 11.02 17.04
C ALA A 228 5.64 9.90 17.83
N GLY A 229 6.11 9.74 19.09
CA GLY A 229 5.35 9.05 20.10
C GLY A 229 3.93 9.59 20.02
N PRO A 230 2.91 8.75 20.24
CA PRO A 230 1.52 9.11 19.93
C PRO A 230 1.18 10.42 20.63
N THR A 231 1.25 11.52 19.89
CA THR A 231 0.69 12.78 20.34
C THR A 231 -0.79 12.47 20.42
N LYS A 232 -1.30 12.34 21.64
CA LYS A 232 -2.73 12.36 21.91
C LYS A 232 -3.25 13.70 21.37
N ILE A 233 -3.51 13.75 20.07
CA ILE A 233 -4.43 14.71 19.49
C ILE A 233 -5.76 14.29 20.06
N GLN A 234 -6.11 14.85 21.21
CA GLN A 234 -7.46 14.75 21.70
C GLN A 234 -8.33 15.34 20.58
N PRO A 235 -9.25 14.57 19.99
CA PRO A 235 -10.18 15.13 19.03
C PRO A 235 -11.11 16.05 19.83
N LYS A 236 -10.75 17.33 19.92
CA LYS A 236 -11.72 18.36 20.29
C LYS A 236 -12.74 18.36 19.15
N PRO A 237 -14.03 18.08 19.40
CA PRO A 237 -15.03 18.17 18.36
C PRO A 237 -15.00 19.60 17.82
N ALA A 238 -14.52 19.75 16.59
CA ALA A 238 -14.50 21.02 15.90
C ALA A 238 -15.95 21.33 15.52
N GLU A 239 -16.66 22.05 16.39
CA GLU A 239 -17.80 22.83 15.94
C GLU A 239 -17.28 23.81 14.89
N VAL A 240 -17.56 23.50 13.63
CA VAL A 240 -17.17 24.33 12.49
C VAL A 240 -17.94 25.64 12.61
N SER A 241 -17.28 26.66 13.17
CA SER A 241 -17.82 28.01 13.28
C SER A 241 -18.35 28.47 11.91
N PRO A 242 -19.56 29.07 11.84
CA PRO A 242 -20.13 29.57 10.58
C PRO A 242 -19.20 30.56 9.89
N VAL A 243 -18.39 31.28 10.65
CA VAL A 243 -17.38 32.22 10.13
C VAL A 243 -16.34 31.51 9.25
N VAL A 244 -15.89 30.31 9.61
CA VAL A 244 -14.91 29.55 8.80
C VAL A 244 -15.54 29.08 7.49
N LYS A 245 -16.83 28.70 7.52
CA LYS A 245 -17.59 28.32 6.31
C LYS A 245 -17.77 29.51 5.38
N ASP A 246 -18.15 30.66 5.92
CA ASP A 246 -18.39 31.88 5.14
C ASP A 246 -17.09 32.43 4.54
N THR A 247 -15.97 32.34 5.29
CA THR A 247 -14.65 32.75 4.80
C THR A 247 -14.17 31.84 3.66
N PHE A 248 -14.42 30.53 3.79
CA PHE A 248 -14.12 29.54 2.75
C PHE A 248 -15.01 29.71 1.50
N GLU A 249 -16.33 29.87 1.67
CA GLU A 249 -17.27 30.08 0.55
C GLU A 249 -17.00 31.42 -0.17
N SER A 250 -16.48 32.42 0.53
CA SER A 250 -16.06 33.72 -0.05
C SER A 250 -14.78 33.63 -0.88
N ALA A 251 -13.88 32.69 -0.56
CA ALA A 251 -12.61 32.48 -1.28
C ALA A 251 -12.75 31.68 -2.58
N ILE A 252 -13.93 31.09 -2.84
CA ILE A 252 -14.19 30.25 -4.02
C ILE A 252 -14.68 31.09 -5.20
N SER A 253 -14.24 30.73 -6.42
CA SER A 253 -14.65 31.35 -7.68
C SER A 253 -16.18 31.32 -7.85
N ALA A 254 -16.76 32.23 -8.63
CA ALA A 254 -18.21 32.24 -8.88
C ALA A 254 -18.71 30.92 -9.52
N ALA A 255 -17.86 30.27 -10.33
CA ALA A 255 -18.13 28.96 -10.90
C ALA A 255 -18.07 27.85 -9.84
N GLY A 256 -17.05 27.84 -8.99
CA GLY A 256 -16.90 26.87 -7.90
C GLY A 256 -18.03 26.95 -6.87
N ARG A 257 -18.53 28.16 -6.58
CA ARG A 257 -19.71 28.37 -5.71
C ARG A 257 -20.98 27.75 -6.31
N LYS A 258 -21.16 27.86 -7.63
CA LYS A 258 -22.30 27.27 -8.33
C LYS A 258 -22.25 25.73 -8.23
N VAL A 259 -21.09 25.13 -8.47
CA VAL A 259 -20.89 23.68 -8.36
C VAL A 259 -21.11 23.19 -6.92
N LEU A 260 -20.60 23.91 -5.91
CA LEU A 260 -20.84 23.59 -4.50
C LEU A 260 -22.32 23.63 -4.13
N ARG A 261 -23.05 24.62 -4.64
CA ARG A 261 -24.49 24.77 -4.42
C ARG A 261 -25.25 23.62 -5.08
N GLU A 262 -24.95 23.32 -6.34
CA GLU A 262 -25.54 22.18 -7.07
C GLU A 262 -25.31 20.85 -6.32
N LEU A 263 -24.15 20.67 -5.69
CA LEU A 263 -23.84 19.46 -4.91
C LEU A 263 -24.55 19.42 -3.55
N ARG A 264 -24.67 20.57 -2.88
CA ARG A 264 -25.42 20.68 -1.62
C ARG A 264 -26.90 20.40 -1.89
N ASP A 265 -27.45 20.96 -2.96
CA ASP A 265 -28.83 20.74 -3.38
C ASP A 265 -29.02 19.28 -3.80
N ALA A 266 -28.10 18.69 -4.58
CA ALA A 266 -28.13 17.27 -4.92
C ALA A 266 -28.11 16.38 -3.65
N SER A 267 -27.30 16.71 -2.64
CA SER A 267 -27.24 15.97 -1.38
C SER A 267 -28.52 16.08 -0.53
N LEU A 268 -29.25 17.20 -0.64
CA LEU A 268 -30.51 17.45 0.06
C LEU A 268 -31.71 16.83 -0.66
N THR A 269 -31.62 16.66 -1.98
CA THR A 269 -32.66 16.00 -2.80
C THR A 269 -32.61 14.47 -2.75
N VAL A 270 -31.62 13.87 -2.08
CA VAL A 270 -31.61 12.43 -1.81
C VAL A 270 -32.42 12.17 -0.53
N PRO A 271 -33.64 11.58 -0.60
CA PRO A 271 -34.38 11.24 0.60
C PRO A 271 -33.64 10.13 1.38
N PRO A 272 -33.74 10.11 2.72
CA PRO A 272 -33.22 9.00 3.52
C PRO A 272 -34.05 7.75 3.23
N GLU A 273 -33.49 6.91 2.38
CA GLU A 273 -33.86 5.53 2.03
C GLU A 273 -35.26 5.25 1.45
N ARG A 274 -35.30 5.10 0.12
CA ARG A 274 -35.89 3.89 -0.49
C ARG A 274 -34.96 3.41 -1.60
N ASN A 275 -34.29 2.29 -1.34
CA ASN A 275 -33.60 1.49 -2.35
C ASN A 275 -34.60 1.08 -3.44
N GLY A 276 -34.70 1.89 -4.50
CA GLY A 276 -35.49 1.61 -5.69
C GLY A 276 -34.61 1.14 -6.84
N GLY A 277 -34.44 -0.18 -6.96
CA GLY A 277 -34.41 -0.86 -8.26
C GLY A 277 -33.20 -0.72 -9.20
N ALA A 278 -32.06 -0.16 -8.80
CA ALA A 278 -30.82 -0.45 -9.54
C ALA A 278 -30.36 -1.85 -9.14
N ASN A 279 -30.44 -2.81 -10.07
CA ASN A 279 -29.95 -4.18 -9.91
C ASN A 279 -28.41 -4.19 -9.87
N ILE A 280 -27.84 -3.57 -8.83
CA ILE A 280 -26.47 -3.78 -8.44
C ILE A 280 -26.48 -5.13 -7.73
N LYS A 281 -25.91 -6.16 -8.37
CA LYS A 281 -25.60 -7.41 -7.68
C LYS A 281 -24.71 -7.05 -6.50
N SER A 282 -25.33 -6.90 -5.33
CA SER A 282 -24.65 -6.84 -4.06
C SER A 282 -23.66 -8.00 -4.04
N ILE A 283 -22.37 -7.67 -3.96
CA ILE A 283 -21.36 -8.66 -3.61
C ILE A 283 -21.80 -9.13 -2.23
N ARG A 284 -22.33 -10.35 -2.15
CA ARG A 284 -22.76 -10.96 -0.88
C ARG A 284 -21.63 -10.73 0.10
N LYS A 285 -21.90 -9.96 1.17
CA LYS A 285 -21.02 -9.92 2.33
C LYS A 285 -20.81 -11.38 2.72
N ARG A 286 -19.57 -11.86 2.60
CA ARG A 286 -19.25 -13.22 3.06
C ARG A 286 -19.66 -13.26 4.52
N ALA A 287 -20.49 -14.24 4.88
CA ALA A 287 -20.79 -14.51 6.28
C ALA A 287 -19.46 -14.68 7.03
N PRO A 288 -19.38 -14.24 8.31
CA PRO A 288 -18.19 -14.47 9.11
C PRO A 288 -17.85 -15.97 9.04
N VAL A 289 -16.60 -16.27 8.67
CA VAL A 289 -16.14 -17.64 8.46
C VAL A 289 -16.14 -18.33 9.82
N THR A 290 -17.21 -19.07 10.12
CA THR A 290 -17.32 -19.93 11.30
C THR A 290 -16.66 -21.27 11.00
N GLY A 291 -16.16 -21.96 12.03
CA GLY A 291 -15.48 -23.27 11.88
C GLY A 291 -16.33 -24.30 11.12
N ALA A 292 -17.66 -24.26 11.28
CA ALA A 292 -18.59 -25.11 10.52
C ALA A 292 -18.64 -24.78 9.02
N SER A 293 -18.45 -23.52 8.63
CA SER A 293 -18.42 -23.10 7.22
C SER A 293 -17.13 -23.49 6.49
N LEU A 294 -16.03 -23.65 7.22
CA LEU A 294 -14.77 -24.18 6.67
C LEU A 294 -14.87 -25.69 6.44
N LEU A 295 -15.48 -26.42 7.38
CA LEU A 295 -15.68 -27.87 7.28
C LEU A 295 -16.61 -28.25 6.11
N ALA A 296 -17.67 -27.47 5.87
CA ALA A 296 -18.56 -27.68 4.73
C ALA A 296 -17.89 -27.38 3.36
N ASN A 297 -16.96 -26.42 3.31
CA ASN A 297 -16.22 -26.10 2.08
C ASN A 297 -15.06 -27.06 1.81
N LEU A 298 -14.56 -27.76 2.83
CA LEU A 298 -13.56 -28.83 2.69
C LEU A 298 -14.10 -30.03 1.89
N ASN A 299 -15.39 -30.35 2.06
CA ASN A 299 -16.07 -31.38 1.25
C ASN A 299 -16.32 -30.96 -0.21
N LEU A 300 -16.21 -29.66 -0.52
CA LEU A 300 -16.40 -29.12 -1.88
C LEU A 300 -15.09 -29.12 -2.68
N ILE A 301 -13.94 -29.08 -2.00
CA ILE A 301 -12.60 -29.09 -2.60
C ILE A 301 -12.04 -30.52 -2.51
N GLY A 302 -12.73 -31.46 -3.19
CA GLY A 302 -12.17 -32.67 -3.81
C GLY A 302 -11.04 -33.48 -3.14
N TYR A 303 -10.86 -33.45 -1.82
CA TYR A 303 -10.22 -34.57 -1.12
C TYR A 303 -11.33 -35.51 -0.72
N GLY A 304 -11.49 -36.57 -1.51
CA GLY A 304 -12.42 -37.64 -1.22
C GLY A 304 -12.22 -38.13 0.21
N THR A 305 -13.18 -37.81 1.07
CA THR A 305 -13.49 -38.69 2.19
C THR A 305 -13.97 -39.98 1.54
N SER A 306 -13.10 -40.98 1.48
CA SER A 306 -13.54 -42.36 1.38
C SER A 306 -14.61 -42.57 2.43
N SER A 307 -15.87 -42.72 1.99
CA SER A 307 -16.90 -43.25 2.87
C SER A 307 -16.45 -44.61 3.40
N PRO A 308 -16.80 -44.93 4.66
CA PRO A 308 -16.47 -46.20 5.25
C PRO A 308 -17.10 -47.33 4.43
N LEU A 309 -16.34 -48.41 4.29
CA LEU A 309 -16.80 -49.70 3.79
C LEU A 309 -18.12 -50.06 4.48
N ASP A 310 -19.19 -50.17 3.69
CA ASP A 310 -20.37 -50.92 4.07
C ASP A 310 -19.95 -52.38 4.20
N ASP A 311 -20.05 -52.85 5.43
CA ASP A 311 -19.93 -54.24 5.84
C ASP A 311 -21.24 -54.95 5.45
N ASP A 312 -21.31 -55.44 4.21
CA ASP A 312 -22.35 -56.40 3.80
C ASP A 312 -21.78 -57.82 3.97
N THR A 313 -21.90 -58.33 5.19
CA THR A 313 -22.14 -59.74 5.43
C THR A 313 -23.52 -60.10 4.92
N ASP A 314 -23.62 -60.84 3.80
CA ASP A 314 -24.42 -62.07 3.73
C ASP A 314 -24.38 -62.75 2.35
N LYS A 315 -24.01 -64.04 2.41
CA LYS A 315 -24.10 -65.14 1.41
C LYS A 315 -22.97 -65.34 0.40
#